data_AF-A0A929YMX6-F1
#
_entry.id   AF-A0A929YMX6-F1
#
_cell.length_a   1.000
_cell.length_b   1.000
_cell.length_c   1.000
_cell.angle_alpha   90.00
_cell.angle_beta   90.00
_cell.angle_gamma   90.00
#
_symmetry.space_group_name_H-M   'P 1'
#
loop_
_entity.id
_entity.type
_entity.pdbx_description
1 polymer ?
#
loop_
_entity_poly.entity_id
_entity_poly.type
_entity_poly.pdbx_seq_one_letter_code
_entity_poly.pdbx_strand_id
1 'polypeptide(L)'
;MSNPYKNLASAIVLQAIDDTIRAIQGRNPRGYSFNGKNHEDIIQENYKFFRSTWFACLTDIDGKRLVETFESKREFIKQNKFNKIYKFLEE
;
A
#
# COMPACT_ATOMS: atom_id res chain seq x y z
N MET A 1 -25.22 1.37 -11.37
CA MET A 1 -24.86 2.63 -10.67
C MET A 1 -23.69 2.33 -9.75
N SER A 2 -22.62 3.13 -9.79
CA SER A 2 -21.47 2.92 -8.90
C SER A 2 -21.86 3.27 -7.47
N ASN A 3 -21.57 2.37 -6.52
CA ASN A 3 -21.75 2.69 -5.10
C ASN A 3 -20.62 3.64 -4.68
N PRO A 4 -20.92 4.92 -4.32
CA PRO A 4 -19.89 5.91 -4.01
C PRO A 4 -19.04 5.52 -2.80
N TYR A 5 -19.63 4.83 -1.81
CA TYR A 5 -18.91 4.34 -0.63
C TYR A 5 -17.94 3.22 -1.00
N LYS A 6 -18.35 2.30 -1.88
CA LYS A 6 -17.46 1.25 -2.38
C LYS A 6 -16.28 1.85 -3.14
N ASN A 7 -16.54 2.83 -4.00
CA ASN A 7 -15.49 3.53 -4.75
C ASN A 7 -14.51 4.24 -3.80
N LEU A 8 -15.03 4.93 -2.78
CA LEU A 8 -14.19 5.59 -1.78
C LEU A 8 -13.33 4.60 -0.99
N ALA A 9 -13.92 3.49 -0.52
CA ALA A 9 -13.20 2.44 0.19
C ALA A 9 -12.06 1.86 -0.67
N SER A 10 -12.34 1.56 -1.94
CA SER A 10 -11.32 1.10 -2.89
C SER A 10 -10.22 2.14 -3.12
N ALA A 11 -10.57 3.43 -3.22
CA ALA A 11 -9.59 4.50 -3.42
C ALA A 11 -8.65 4.64 -2.22
N ILE A 12 -9.16 4.54 -0.99
CA ILE A 12 -8.35 4.57 0.24
C ILE A 12 -7.34 3.40 0.25
N VAL A 13 -7.83 2.18 -0.05
CA VAL A 13 -6.98 0.98 -0.09
C VAL A 13 -5.89 1.10 -1.16
N LEU A 14 -6.25 1.52 -2.38
CA LEU A 14 -5.29 1.70 -3.48
C LEU A 14 -4.23 2.76 -3.17
N GLN A 15 -4.63 3.86 -2.51
CA GLN A 15 -3.68 4.90 -2.12
C GLN A 15 -2.67 4.39 -1.09
N ALA A 16 -3.12 3.65 -0.07
CA ALA A 16 -2.23 3.05 0.94
C ALA A 16 -1.23 2.06 0.31
N ILE A 17 -1.65 1.29 -0.70
CA ILE A 17 -0.78 0.41 -1.48
C ILE A 17 0.26 1.24 -2.28
N ASP A 18 -0.16 2.28 -2.99
CA ASP A 18 0.74 3.19 -3.74
C ASP A 18 1.78 3.82 -2.81
N ASP A 19 1.36 4.29 -1.64
CA ASP A 19 2.22 4.92 -0.65
C ASP A 19 3.23 3.94 -0.06
N THR A 20 2.84 2.69 0.20
CA THR A 20 3.74 1.62 0.65
C THR A 20 4.79 1.30 -0.41
N ILE A 21 4.38 1.13 -1.67
CA ILE A 21 5.30 0.87 -2.78
C ILE A 21 6.29 2.02 -2.94
N ARG A 22 5.81 3.28 -2.90
CA ARG A 22 6.66 4.47 -2.98
C ARG A 22 7.67 4.52 -1.85
N ALA A 23 7.23 4.28 -0.62
CA ALA A 23 8.11 4.27 0.54
C ALA A 23 9.19 3.18 0.42
N ILE A 24 8.83 1.96 -0.02
CA ILE A 24 9.81 0.89 -0.28
C ILE A 24 10.83 1.31 -1.35
N GLN A 25 10.40 2.09 -2.35
CA GLN A 25 11.26 2.65 -3.40
C GLN A 25 12.09 3.87 -2.97
N GLY A 26 12.02 4.28 -1.70
CA GLY A 26 12.69 5.49 -1.20
C GLY A 26 12.08 6.79 -1.74
N ARG A 27 10.82 6.75 -2.17
CA ARG A 27 10.07 7.89 -2.71
C ARG A 27 9.02 8.34 -1.71
N ASN A 28 8.76 9.65 -1.70
CA ASN A 28 7.72 10.17 -0.84
C ASN A 28 6.32 9.75 -1.35
N PRO A 29 5.44 9.30 -0.45
CA PRO A 29 4.01 9.18 -0.71
C PRO A 29 3.41 10.47 -1.26
N ARG A 30 2.29 10.37 -1.95
CA ARG A 30 1.65 11.57 -2.53
C ARG A 30 1.08 12.45 -1.42
N GLY A 31 1.31 13.75 -1.51
CA GLY A 31 0.82 14.71 -0.51
C GLY A 31 1.64 14.78 0.79
N TYR A 32 2.70 13.99 0.93
CA TYR A 32 3.65 14.13 2.03
C TYR A 32 4.76 15.12 1.67
N SER A 33 4.84 16.22 2.42
CA SER A 33 6.07 17.01 2.51
C SER A 33 7.10 16.21 3.29
N PHE A 34 8.37 16.23 2.85
CA PHE A 34 9.46 15.52 3.52
C PHE A 34 9.75 16.19 4.88
N ASN A 35 8.96 15.84 5.89
CA ASN A 35 9.04 16.41 7.23
C ASN A 35 9.99 15.61 8.15
N GLY A 36 10.97 14.90 7.57
CA GLY A 36 11.92 14.07 8.31
C GLY A 36 11.38 12.71 8.79
N LYS A 37 10.16 12.30 8.41
CA LYS A 37 9.69 10.92 8.62
C LYS A 37 10.49 9.96 7.75
N ASN A 38 10.99 8.87 8.33
CA ASN A 38 11.71 7.84 7.60
C ASN A 38 10.72 7.05 6.73
N HIS A 39 11.12 6.63 5.52
CA HIS A 39 10.30 5.77 4.67
C HIS A 39 9.92 4.46 5.37
N GLU A 40 10.78 3.96 6.28
CA GLU A 40 10.45 2.79 7.10
C GLU A 40 9.27 3.05 8.04
N ASP A 41 9.15 4.24 8.65
CA ASP A 41 8.02 4.57 9.51
C ASP A 41 6.70 4.54 8.74
N ILE A 42 6.72 5.03 7.50
CA ILE A 42 5.57 5.03 6.60
C ILE A 42 5.16 3.59 6.25
N ILE A 43 6.14 2.72 5.96
CA ILE A 43 5.89 1.29 5.69
C ILE A 43 5.22 0.65 6.92
N GLN A 44 5.76 0.88 8.13
CA GLN A 44 5.21 0.31 9.35
C GLN A 44 3.82 0.86 9.70
N GLU A 45 3.57 2.16 9.48
CA GLU A 45 2.23 2.77 9.61
C GLU A 45 1.23 2.09 8.67
N ASN A 46 1.59 1.91 7.39
CA ASN A 46 0.72 1.24 6.42
C ASN A 46 0.52 -0.25 6.73
N TYR A 47 1.53 -0.96 7.22
CA TYR A 47 1.38 -2.36 7.66
C TYR A 47 0.44 -2.50 8.85
N LYS A 48 0.46 -1.54 9.79
CA LYS A 48 -0.54 -1.49 10.87
C LYS A 48 -1.93 -1.25 10.32
N PHE A 49 -2.07 -0.34 9.36
CA PHE A 49 -3.34 -0.11 8.67
C PHE A 49 -3.85 -1.38 7.99
N PHE A 50 -3.05 -2.07 7.18
CA PHE A 50 -3.47 -3.30 6.49
C PHE A 50 -3.91 -4.41 7.46
N ARG A 51 -3.28 -4.52 8.64
CA ARG A 51 -3.66 -5.51 9.66
C ARG A 51 -4.80 -5.05 10.58
N SER A 52 -5.32 -3.84 10.39
CA SER A 52 -6.36 -3.28 11.26
C SER A 52 -7.75 -3.80 10.91
N THR A 53 -8.65 -3.79 11.90
CA THR A 53 -10.08 -4.02 11.69
C THR A 53 -10.69 -3.01 10.70
N TRP A 54 -10.15 -1.79 10.66
CA TRP A 54 -10.59 -0.77 9.72
C TRP A 54 -10.35 -1.16 8.26
N PHE A 55 -9.18 -1.73 7.94
CA PHE A 55 -8.91 -2.25 6.60
C PHE A 55 -9.87 -3.37 6.21
N ALA A 56 -10.15 -4.30 7.14
CA ALA A 56 -11.12 -5.37 6.92
C ALA A 56 -12.56 -4.86 6.70
N CYS A 57 -12.92 -3.66 7.18
CA CYS A 57 -14.20 -3.03 6.86
C CYS A 57 -14.23 -2.41 5.45
N LEU A 58 -13.08 -2.05 4.88
CA LEU A 58 -12.98 -1.37 3.58
C LEU A 58 -12.85 -2.35 2.41
N THR A 59 -12.32 -3.56 2.65
CA THR A 59 -12.04 -4.54 1.61
C THR A 59 -11.99 -5.96 2.15
N ASP A 60 -12.34 -6.93 1.31
CA ASP A 60 -12.24 -8.37 1.60
C ASP A 60 -10.81 -8.93 1.42
N ILE A 61 -9.83 -8.08 1.06
CA ILE A 61 -8.43 -8.49 0.91
C ILE A 61 -7.86 -8.91 2.27
N ASP A 62 -7.15 -10.04 2.30
CA ASP A 62 -6.38 -10.43 3.48
C ASP A 62 -5.18 -9.49 3.67
N GLY A 63 -5.33 -8.54 4.60
CA GLY A 63 -4.30 -7.55 4.91
C GLY A 63 -3.03 -8.15 5.50
N LYS A 64 -3.08 -9.32 6.15
CA LYS A 64 -1.87 -10.00 6.65
C LYS A 64 -1.07 -10.56 5.48
N ARG A 65 -1.75 -11.27 4.56
CA ARG A 65 -1.13 -11.80 3.35
C ARG A 65 -0.58 -10.70 2.44
N LEU A 66 -1.25 -9.55 2.40
CA LEU A 66 -0.77 -8.36 1.67
C LEU A 66 0.59 -7.89 2.22
N VAL A 67 0.74 -7.80 3.55
CA VAL A 67 2.02 -7.41 4.16
C VAL A 67 3.13 -8.45 3.89
N GLU A 68 2.80 -9.74 4.02
CA GLU A 68 3.76 -10.83 3.70
C GLU A 68 4.23 -10.75 2.25
N THR A 69 3.34 -10.36 1.33
CA THR A 69 3.65 -10.16 -0.08
C THR A 69 4.61 -8.98 -0.29
N PHE A 70 4.40 -7.86 0.40
CA PHE A 70 5.31 -6.71 0.34
C PHE A 70 6.72 -7.07 0.83
N GLU A 71 6.82 -7.78 1.96
CA GLU A 71 8.12 -8.21 2.51
C GLU A 71 8.83 -9.21 1.60
N SER A 72 8.11 -10.25 1.14
CA SER A 72 8.67 -11.25 0.24
C SER A 72 9.20 -10.65 -1.06
N LYS A 73 8.51 -9.63 -1.59
CA LYS A 73 8.83 -8.99 -2.88
C LYS A 73 9.55 -7.65 -2.69
N ARG A 74 10.06 -7.33 -1.50
CA ARG A 74 10.60 -6.00 -1.16
C ARG A 74 11.73 -5.57 -2.09
N GLU A 75 12.67 -6.46 -2.38
CA GLU A 75 13.79 -6.18 -3.30
C GLU A 75 13.32 -6.01 -4.75
N PHE A 76 12.32 -6.79 -5.18
CA PHE A 76 11.71 -6.61 -6.49
C PHE A 76 11.05 -5.23 -6.61
N ILE A 77 10.32 -4.81 -5.57
CA ILE A 77 9.63 -3.50 -5.53
C ILE A 77 10.64 -2.34 -5.61
N LYS A 78 11.78 -2.43 -4.90
CA LYS A 78 12.86 -1.43 -4.96
C LYS A 78 13.39 -1.22 -6.37
N GLN A 79 13.54 -2.29 -7.14
CA GLN A 79 14.22 -2.29 -8.45
C GLN A 79 13.29 -2.03 -9.63
N ASN A 80 11.98 -2.20 -9.47
CA ASN A 80 11.03 -2.17 -10.59
C ASN A 80 10.15 -0.91 -10.62
N LYS A 81 9.79 -0.47 -11.83
CA LYS A 81 8.84 0.63 -12.01
C LYS A 81 7.43 0.21 -11.56
N PHE A 82 6.70 1.15 -10.98
CA PHE A 82 5.35 0.99 -10.42
C PHE A 82 4.39 0.14 -11.27
N ASN A 83 4.31 0.39 -12.58
CA ASN A 83 3.39 -0.32 -13.49
C ASN A 83 3.68 -1.83 -13.61
N LYS A 84 4.91 -2.27 -13.33
CA LYS A 84 5.27 -3.70 -13.33
C LYS A 84 4.87 -4.41 -12.03
N ILE A 85 4.63 -3.66 -10.94
CA ILE A 85 4.33 -4.22 -9.62
C ILE A 85 2.87 -4.68 -9.55
N TYR A 86 1.93 -3.92 -10.11
CA TYR A 86 0.50 -4.30 -10.13
C TYR A 86 0.24 -5.61 -10.86
N LYS A 87 0.90 -5.81 -12.00
CA LYS A 87 0.76 -7.04 -12.79
C LYS A 87 1.19 -8.31 -12.02
N PHE A 88 2.02 -8.17 -10.99
CA PHE A 88 2.55 -9.27 -10.20
C PHE A 88 1.82 -9.48 -8.87
N LEU A 89 0.90 -8.58 -8.51
CA LEU A 89 -0.02 -8.75 -7.38
C LEU A 89 -1.34 -9.41 -7.79
N GLU A 90 -1.56 -9.58 -9.10
CA GLU A 90 -2.72 -10.28 -9.69
C GLU A 90 -2.46 -11.79 -9.91
N GLU A 91 -1.20 -12.24 -9.83
CA GLU A 91 -0.74 -13.64 -9.94
C GLU A 91 -0.63 -14.32 -8.57
#